data_AF-A0A6G3QMC1-F1
#
_entry.id   AF-A0A6G3QMC1-F1
#
_cell.length_a   1.000
_cell.length_b   1.000
_cell.length_c   1.000
_cell.angle_alpha   90.00
_cell.angle_beta   90.00
_cell.angle_gamma   90.00
#
_symmetry.space_group_name_H-M   'P 1'
#
loop_
_entity.id
_entity.type
_entity.pdbx_description
1 polymer ?
#
loop_
_entity_poly.entity_id
_entity_poly.type
_entity_poly.pdbx_seq_one_letter_code
_entity_poly.pdbx_strand_id
1 'polypeptide(L)'
;MRQLRGQERAITANRQTNWAFADAYVAEDEALRWARDRAREAGIRSVTPGTGAALRLLAAASDAKSVAEIGTGTGISGSYLLHGMRHDGVLTTVDPEPEWQQFAREAFRAAGFA
;
A
#
# COMPACT_ATOMS: atom_id res chain seq x y z
N MET A 1 -48.85 18.02 9.05
CA MET A 1 -47.77 18.79 8.40
C MET A 1 -46.43 18.26 8.92
N ARG A 2 -45.57 17.71 8.06
CA ARG A 2 -44.32 17.05 8.45
C ARG A 2 -43.15 17.93 8.00
N GLN A 3 -42.55 18.67 8.93
CA GLN A 3 -41.44 19.58 8.67
C GLN A 3 -40.16 18.81 8.31
N LEU A 4 -39.76 19.00 7.05
CA LEU A 4 -38.42 19.05 6.46
C LEU A 4 -37.27 18.45 7.29
N ARG A 5 -36.77 17.28 6.86
CA ARG A 5 -35.40 16.85 7.15
C ARG A 5 -34.46 17.94 6.65
N GLY A 6 -33.69 18.56 7.54
CA GLY A 6 -32.58 19.43 7.16
C GLY A 6 -31.66 18.66 6.23
N GLN A 7 -31.54 19.13 4.98
CA GLN A 7 -30.54 18.61 4.08
C GLN A 7 -29.20 19.11 4.56
N GLU A 8 -28.42 18.24 5.21
CA GLU A 8 -27.00 18.47 5.42
C GLU A 8 -26.37 18.68 4.04
N ARG A 9 -26.00 19.93 3.75
CA ARG A 9 -25.24 20.24 2.55
C ARG A 9 -23.87 19.61 2.74
N ALA A 10 -23.52 18.65 1.89
CA ALA A 10 -22.17 18.10 1.84
C ALA A 10 -21.16 19.26 1.71
N ILE A 11 -20.23 19.36 2.66
CA ILE A 11 -19.21 20.42 2.73
C ILE A 11 -18.18 20.29 1.58
N THR A 12 -18.21 19.19 0.81
CA THR A 12 -17.22 18.95 -0.23
C THR A 12 -17.59 19.64 -1.54
N ALA A 13 -16.92 20.77 -1.82
CA ALA A 13 -17.04 21.54 -3.06
C ALA A 13 -16.43 20.85 -4.30
N ASN A 14 -15.74 19.70 -4.15
CA ASN A 14 -15.09 19.02 -5.27
C ASN A 14 -15.63 17.59 -5.47
N ARG A 15 -16.47 17.40 -6.50
CA ARG A 15 -16.95 16.09 -6.94
C ARG A 15 -15.95 15.34 -7.85
N GLN A 16 -14.78 15.93 -8.15
CA GLN A 16 -13.68 15.24 -8.81
C GLN A 16 -12.92 14.39 -7.78
N THR A 17 -13.23 13.08 -7.83
CA THR A 17 -12.57 11.90 -7.24
C THR A 17 -11.61 12.13 -6.06
N ASN A 18 -12.17 12.34 -4.85
CA ASN A 18 -11.45 12.42 -3.57
C ASN A 18 -10.34 11.35 -3.43
N TRP A 19 -10.60 10.13 -3.92
CA TRP A 19 -9.64 9.02 -3.89
C TRP A 19 -8.36 9.26 -4.71
N ALA A 20 -8.47 9.86 -5.91
CA ALA A 20 -7.31 10.14 -6.74
C ALA A 20 -6.42 11.23 -6.13
N PHE A 21 -7.04 12.21 -5.47
CA PHE A 21 -6.29 13.19 -4.68
C PHE A 21 -5.57 12.52 -3.51
N ALA A 22 -6.26 11.65 -2.76
CA ALA A 22 -5.66 10.93 -1.63
C ALA A 22 -4.47 10.05 -2.06
N ASP A 23 -4.58 9.32 -3.16
CA ASP A 23 -3.50 8.50 -3.71
C ASP A 23 -2.29 9.34 -4.17
N ALA A 24 -2.51 10.56 -4.66
CA ALA A 24 -1.45 11.45 -5.12
C ALA A 24 -0.86 12.36 -4.02
N TYR A 25 -1.51 12.43 -2.85
CA TYR A 25 -1.17 13.40 -1.81
C TYR A 25 0.16 13.09 -1.11
N VAL A 26 0.42 11.81 -0.82
CA VAL A 26 1.64 11.37 -0.15
C VAL A 26 2.66 10.91 -1.19
N ALA A 27 3.84 11.54 -1.19
CA ALA A 27 4.94 11.10 -2.01
C ALA A 27 5.47 9.74 -1.52
N GLU A 28 5.63 8.79 -2.43
CA GLU A 28 6.30 7.52 -2.16
C GLU A 28 7.82 7.67 -2.19
N ASP A 29 8.53 6.86 -1.43
CA ASP A 29 9.99 6.81 -1.44
C ASP A 29 10.55 6.19 -2.74
N GLU A 30 11.87 6.24 -2.89
CA GLU A 30 12.55 5.77 -4.10
C GLU A 30 12.39 4.26 -4.32
N ALA A 31 12.40 3.46 -3.25
CA ALA A 31 12.24 2.01 -3.33
C ALA A 31 10.84 1.63 -3.83
N LEU A 32 9.79 2.29 -3.31
CA LEU A 32 8.42 2.13 -3.77
C LEU A 32 8.24 2.58 -5.23
N ARG A 33 8.83 3.71 -5.63
CA ARG A 33 8.79 4.17 -7.03
C ARG A 33 9.46 3.15 -7.96
N TRP A 34 10.64 2.67 -7.59
CA TRP A 34 11.35 1.64 -8.35
C TRP A 34 10.52 0.35 -8.47
N ALA A 35 9.90 -0.11 -7.38
CA ALA A 35 9.06 -1.30 -7.39
C ALA A 35 7.81 -1.13 -8.27
N ARG A 36 7.22 0.07 -8.29
CA ARG A 36 6.12 0.41 -9.21
C ARG A 36 6.55 0.40 -10.67
N ASP A 37 7.74 0.89 -10.98
CA ASP A 37 8.25 0.84 -12.35
C ASP A 37 8.46 -0.61 -12.82
N ARG A 38 9.03 -1.47 -11.96
CA ARG A 38 9.12 -2.91 -12.24
C ARG A 38 7.74 -3.54 -12.42
N ALA A 39 6.76 -3.18 -11.60
CA ALA A 39 5.40 -3.70 -11.73
C ALA A 39 4.76 -3.29 -13.06
N ARG A 40 4.97 -2.04 -13.51
CA ARG A 40 4.46 -1.55 -14.80
C ARG A 40 5.11 -2.30 -15.96
N GLU A 41 6.43 -2.47 -15.95
CA GLU A 41 7.16 -3.20 -16.99
C GLU A 41 6.75 -4.66 -17.08
N ALA A 42 6.54 -5.32 -15.94
CA ALA A 42 6.09 -6.70 -15.86
C ALA A 42 4.57 -6.89 -16.04
N GLY A 43 3.80 -5.80 -16.22
CA GLY A 43 2.34 -5.87 -16.36
C GLY A 43 1.59 -6.29 -15.08
N ILE A 44 2.21 -6.16 -13.91
CA ILE A 44 1.66 -6.56 -12.62
C ILE A 44 0.76 -5.44 -12.06
N ARG A 45 -0.46 -5.79 -11.68
CA ARG A 45 -1.34 -4.87 -10.94
C ARG A 45 -0.85 -4.74 -9.51
N SER A 46 -0.57 -3.51 -9.09
CA SER A 46 -0.14 -3.19 -7.74
C SER A 46 -1.20 -2.41 -6.96
N VAL A 47 -1.12 -2.45 -5.63
CA VAL A 47 -1.97 -1.66 -4.74
C VAL A 47 -1.73 -0.16 -4.94
N THR A 48 -2.76 0.66 -4.79
CA THR A 48 -2.61 2.12 -4.81
C THR A 48 -1.85 2.63 -3.58
N PRO A 49 -1.28 3.85 -3.61
CA PRO A 49 -0.64 4.43 -2.43
C PRO A 49 -1.58 4.50 -1.22
N GLY A 50 -2.84 4.88 -1.41
CA GLY A 50 -3.85 4.92 -0.35
C GLY A 50 -4.16 3.53 0.23
N THR A 51 -4.20 2.50 -0.62
CA THR A 51 -4.33 1.10 -0.16
C THR A 51 -3.10 0.68 0.64
N GLY A 52 -1.90 1.02 0.16
CA GLY A 52 -0.65 0.78 0.89
C GLY A 52 -0.62 1.46 2.26
N ALA A 53 -1.01 2.73 2.33
CA ALA A 53 -1.10 3.47 3.58
C ALA A 53 -2.08 2.82 4.57
N ALA A 54 -3.22 2.30 4.08
CA ALA A 54 -4.15 1.55 4.91
C ALA A 54 -3.54 0.23 5.43
N LEU A 55 -2.80 -0.52 4.61
CA LEU A 55 -2.08 -1.73 5.04
C LEU A 55 -1.06 -1.42 6.14
N ARG A 56 -0.28 -0.35 5.96
CA ARG A 56 0.68 0.13 6.97
C ARG A 56 -0.02 0.46 8.29
N LEU A 57 -1.14 1.19 8.22
CA LEU A 57 -1.94 1.53 9.39
C LEU A 57 -2.44 0.29 10.12
N LEU A 58 -2.98 -0.69 9.39
CA LEU A 58 -3.51 -1.93 9.96
C LEU A 58 -2.41 -2.77 10.63
N ALA A 59 -1.24 -2.88 10.00
CA ALA A 59 -0.08 -3.57 10.57
C ALA A 59 0.37 -2.91 11.89
N ALA A 60 0.45 -1.58 11.91
CA ALA A 60 0.84 -0.81 13.10
C ALA A 60 -0.21 -0.89 14.21
N ALA A 61 -1.49 -0.71 13.88
CA ALA A 61 -2.58 -0.76 14.84
C ALA A 61 -2.74 -2.14 15.50
N SER A 62 -2.30 -3.20 14.81
CA SER A 62 -2.37 -4.57 15.30
C SER A 62 -1.10 -5.03 16.03
N ASP A 63 -0.08 -4.16 16.17
CA ASP A 63 1.25 -4.53 16.66
C ASP A 63 1.79 -5.79 15.96
N ALA A 64 1.71 -5.82 14.62
CA ALA A 64 1.89 -7.03 13.85
C ALA A 64 3.33 -7.57 13.93
N LYS A 65 3.49 -8.75 14.54
CA LYS A 65 4.75 -9.51 14.60
C LYS A 65 4.92 -10.48 13.43
N SER A 66 3.83 -11.02 12.89
CA SER A 66 3.87 -11.99 11.80
C SER A 66 2.77 -11.67 10.80
N VAL A 67 3.13 -11.50 9.54
CA VAL A 67 2.19 -11.23 8.45
C VAL A 67 2.46 -12.24 7.34
N ALA A 68 1.39 -12.85 6.84
CA ALA A 68 1.43 -13.66 5.64
C ALA A 68 0.80 -12.87 4.48
N GLU A 69 1.52 -12.77 3.36
CA GLU A 69 1.07 -12.13 2.13
C GLU A 69 1.00 -13.17 1.00
N ILE A 70 -0.12 -13.20 0.29
CA ILE A 70 -0.32 -14.04 -0.90
C ILE A 70 -0.32 -13.13 -2.12
N GLY A 71 0.67 -13.31 -3.00
CA GLY A 71 0.96 -12.41 -4.11
C GLY A 71 2.00 -11.36 -3.70
N THR A 72 3.27 -11.71 -3.83
CA THR A 72 4.40 -10.80 -3.55
C THR A 72 4.47 -9.67 -4.56
N GLY A 73 4.21 -9.97 -5.84
CA GLY A 73 4.46 -9.04 -6.93
C GLY A 73 5.87 -8.45 -6.84
N THR A 74 6.02 -7.14 -7.07
CA THR A 74 7.32 -6.45 -6.96
C THR A 74 7.59 -5.88 -5.56
N GLY A 75 6.85 -6.32 -4.53
CA GLY A 75 7.09 -5.94 -3.14
C GLY A 75 6.46 -4.62 -2.69
N ILE A 76 5.53 -4.03 -3.46
CA ILE A 76 4.89 -2.76 -3.10
C ILE A 76 4.04 -2.92 -1.83
N SER A 77 3.08 -3.85 -1.81
CA SER A 77 2.24 -4.11 -0.63
C SER A 77 3.07 -4.59 0.57
N GLY A 78 4.02 -5.49 0.33
CA GLY A 78 4.96 -5.95 1.35
C GLY A 78 5.77 -4.82 1.98
N SER A 79 6.21 -3.83 1.19
CA SER A 79 6.95 -2.68 1.72
C SER A 79 6.07 -1.83 2.63
N TYR A 80 4.81 -1.59 2.27
CA TYR A 80 3.86 -0.89 3.15
C TYR A 80 3.59 -1.66 4.46
N LEU A 81 3.44 -2.99 4.37
CA LEU A 81 3.26 -3.85 5.55
C LEU A 81 4.49 -3.76 6.48
N LEU A 82 5.69 -3.97 5.95
CA LEU A 82 6.94 -3.93 6.72
C LEU A 82 7.13 -2.60 7.45
N HIS A 83 6.81 -1.46 6.84
CA HIS A 83 6.89 -0.14 7.47
C HIS A 83 5.85 0.11 8.59
N GLY A 84 4.84 -0.76 8.72
CA GLY A 84 3.84 -0.71 9.79
C GLY A 84 4.03 -1.81 10.82
N MET A 85 4.75 -2.87 10.50
CA MET A 85 5.02 -3.98 11.40
C MET A 85 5.97 -3.59 12.53
N ARG A 86 6.01 -4.45 13.56
CA ARG A 86 7.03 -4.36 14.62
C ARG A 86 8.43 -4.48 14.03
N HIS A 87 9.41 -3.87 14.71
CA HIS A 87 10.83 -3.98 14.33
C HIS A 87 11.35 -5.44 14.35
N ASP A 88 10.79 -6.30 15.21
CA ASP A 88 11.08 -7.73 15.30
C ASP A 88 10.09 -8.59 14.50
N GLY A 89 9.35 -7.97 13.57
CA GLY A 89 8.33 -8.60 12.76
C GLY A 89 8.90 -9.37 11.56
N VAL A 90 8.15 -10.39 11.11
CA VAL A 90 8.49 -11.20 9.94
C VAL A 90 7.34 -11.17 8.93
N LEU A 91 7.63 -10.70 7.72
CA LEU A 91 6.74 -10.82 6.58
C LEU A 91 7.07 -12.10 5.82
N THR A 92 6.12 -13.02 5.76
CA THR A 92 6.16 -14.18 4.87
C THR A 92 5.32 -13.87 3.64
N THR A 93 5.95 -13.60 2.51
CA THR A 93 5.27 -13.34 1.24
C THR A 93 5.53 -14.47 0.26
N VAL A 94 4.51 -14.87 -0.48
CA VAL A 94 4.59 -15.97 -1.46
C VAL A 94 4.03 -15.57 -2.80
N ASP A 95 4.68 -16.05 -3.85
CA ASP A 95 4.28 -15.82 -5.24
C ASP A 95 4.71 -17.05 -6.07
N PRO A 96 3.90 -17.48 -7.05
CA PRO A 96 4.33 -18.53 -7.98
C PRO A 96 5.44 -18.07 -8.93
N GLU A 97 5.61 -16.76 -9.17
CA GLU A 97 6.57 -16.23 -10.15
C GLU A 97 7.90 -15.82 -9.49
N PRO A 98 9.01 -16.56 -9.69
CA PRO A 98 10.27 -16.28 -9.01
C PRO A 98 10.90 -14.94 -9.40
N GLU A 99 10.66 -14.46 -10.63
CA GLU A 99 11.16 -13.18 -11.10
C GLU A 99 10.58 -12.01 -10.29
N TRP A 100 9.29 -12.05 -9.97
CA TRP A 100 8.63 -11.00 -9.19
C TRP A 100 9.18 -10.96 -7.77
N GLN A 101 9.41 -12.12 -7.17
CA GLN A 101 10.04 -12.22 -5.86
C GLN A 101 11.46 -11.64 -5.84
N GLN A 102 12.18 -11.70 -6.96
CA GLN A 102 13.50 -11.08 -7.06
C GLN A 102 13.39 -9.56 -7.03
N PHE A 103 12.45 -8.97 -7.76
CA PHE A 103 12.18 -7.54 -7.66
C PHE A 103 11.76 -7.14 -6.24
N ALA A 104 10.89 -7.92 -5.59
CA ALA A 104 10.48 -7.62 -4.23
C ALA A 104 11.65 -7.64 -3.24
N ARG A 105 12.56 -8.61 -3.34
CA ARG A 105 13.78 -8.65 -2.51
C ARG A 105 14.65 -7.41 -2.70
N GLU A 106 14.80 -6.93 -3.94
CA GLU A 106 15.55 -5.71 -4.23
C GLU A 106 14.85 -4.46 -3.67
N ALA A 107 13.52 -4.36 -3.80
CA ALA A 107 12.73 -3.28 -3.22
C ALA A 107 12.86 -3.25 -1.68
N PHE A 108 12.75 -4.41 -1.02
CA PHE A 108 12.88 -4.52 0.43
C PHE A 108 14.27 -4.08 0.91
N ARG A 109 15.33 -4.51 0.23
CA ARG A 109 16.70 -4.08 0.53
C ARG A 109 16.90 -2.58 0.35
N ALA A 110 16.38 -2.02 -0.74
CA ALA A 110 16.43 -0.58 -0.99
C ALA A 110 15.66 0.22 0.07
N ALA A 111 14.59 -0.36 0.63
CA ALA A 111 13.82 0.21 1.73
C ALA A 111 14.43 -0.05 3.13
N GLY A 112 15.58 -0.75 3.22
CA GLY A 112 16.28 -0.99 4.48
C GLY A 112 15.88 -2.25 5.25
N PHE A 113 15.17 -3.19 4.60
CA PHE A 113 14.82 -4.49 5.17
C PHE A 113 15.78 -5.59 4.67
N ALA A 114 15.93 -6.66 5.46
CA ALA A 114 16.89 -7.74 5.24
C ALA A 114 16.52 -8.69 4.09
#